data_AF-A0A381JAY8-F1
#
_entry.id   AF-A0A381JAY8-F1
#
_cell.length_a   1.000
_cell.length_b   1.000
_cell.length_c   1.000
_cell.angle_alpha   90.00
_cell.angle_beta   90.00
_cell.angle_gamma   90.00
#
_symmetry.space_group_name_H-M   'P 1'
#
loop_
_entity.id
_entity.type
_entity.pdbx_description
1 polymer ?
#
loop_
_entity_poly.entity_id
_entity_poly.type
_entity_poly.pdbx_seq_one_letter_code
_entity_poly.pdbx_strand_id
1 'polypeptide(L)'
;MKKVYVAMSADIIHHGHLNVIQEARKLGQVVVGLHTDEVICEYFRNPFLKYEERKQVVENIKGVCKVIPQDTLDQVPNLLREKPDYVVHGDDWKQGIQKPLRERVISTLKEWGGELVEVKYTEGVSITKLDETIAQIGTTPQVRMKKLRNLLSLKGHVRILEAHNGLTGLIAEKAKIEQNNKIKEFDGMWISSLCDSTAKGKPDIELVDLTSRLNTINDILEVTTKPIILDGDTGGKIEHFIYTVKTLERLGISAIIIEDKVGLKKNSLFGTDVSQNQDTIENFSKKIRAGKEARVTNDFMIIARIESLILNAGMDDALSRAKAYIEAGADGIMIHSKHKDGSEILEFCARYKEFDKRVPLVVVPTSYAHITERELEDAGVNIIIYANHLIRSAYPAMMNTARTILENERALEADKDCMPIKEILNLIPGGK
;
A
#
# COMPACT_ATOMS: atom_id res chain seq x y z
N MET A 1 36.52 6.59 -27.63
CA MET A 1 35.17 6.97 -28.11
C MET A 1 34.47 7.62 -26.93
N LYS A 2 33.76 8.74 -27.12
CA LYS A 2 33.12 9.45 -25.99
C LYS A 2 32.07 8.57 -25.31
N LYS A 3 31.92 8.67 -24.00
CA LYS A 3 30.96 7.93 -23.18
C LYS A 3 29.73 8.79 -22.92
N VAL A 4 28.56 8.22 -23.14
CA VAL A 4 27.26 8.89 -22.98
C VAL A 4 26.45 8.12 -21.95
N TYR A 5 25.84 8.81 -21.01
CA TYR A 5 25.01 8.22 -19.98
C TYR A 5 23.55 8.62 -20.15
N VAL A 6 22.65 7.65 -20.03
CA VAL A 6 21.19 7.88 -20.09
C VAL A 6 20.55 7.13 -18.93
N ALA A 7 19.90 7.85 -18.02
CA ALA A 7 19.08 7.22 -16.98
C ALA A 7 17.64 7.03 -17.50
N MET A 8 17.06 5.86 -17.27
CA MET A 8 15.65 5.60 -17.61
C MET A 8 15.05 4.46 -16.79
N SER A 9 13.72 4.49 -16.63
CA SER A 9 12.99 3.37 -16.02
C SER A 9 12.74 2.24 -17.02
N ALA A 10 12.38 2.59 -18.27
CA ALA A 10 12.12 1.66 -19.37
C ALA A 10 11.22 0.46 -19.00
N ASP A 11 10.20 0.69 -18.17
CA ASP A 11 9.24 -0.35 -17.74
C ASP A 11 8.30 -0.77 -18.88
N ILE A 12 7.76 0.20 -19.61
CA ILE A 12 7.17 -0.01 -20.93
C ILE A 12 7.95 0.84 -21.92
N ILE A 13 8.59 0.18 -22.89
CA ILE A 13 9.33 0.89 -23.93
C ILE A 13 8.36 1.44 -24.95
N HIS A 14 8.53 2.72 -25.26
CA HIS A 14 7.84 3.41 -26.34
C HIS A 14 8.85 4.23 -27.13
N HIS A 15 8.41 4.81 -28.25
CA HIS A 15 9.28 5.53 -29.18
C HIS A 15 10.03 6.73 -28.56
N GLY A 16 9.55 7.29 -27.44
CA GLY A 16 10.26 8.34 -26.71
C GLY A 16 11.60 7.87 -26.11
N HIS A 17 11.62 6.67 -25.52
CA HIS A 17 12.86 6.05 -25.04
C HIS A 17 13.84 5.80 -26.19
N LEU A 18 13.33 5.31 -27.33
CA LEU A 18 14.13 5.05 -28.52
C LEU A 18 14.74 6.34 -29.09
N ASN A 19 13.98 7.44 -29.09
CA ASN A 19 14.45 8.75 -29.52
C ASN A 19 15.62 9.25 -28.66
N VAL A 20 15.50 9.16 -27.32
CA VAL A 20 16.59 9.56 -26.41
C VAL A 20 17.86 8.73 -26.65
N ILE A 21 17.73 7.41 -26.81
CA ILE A 21 18.86 6.53 -27.12
C ILE A 21 19.47 6.87 -28.49
N GLN A 22 18.64 7.19 -29.48
CA GLN A 22 19.10 7.56 -30.82
C GLN A 22 19.90 8.87 -30.82
N GLU A 23 19.46 9.88 -30.08
CA GLU A 23 20.22 11.12 -29.91
C GLU A 23 21.50 10.89 -29.11
N ALA A 24 21.45 10.11 -28.03
CA ALA A 24 22.63 9.73 -27.24
C ALA A 24 23.70 9.03 -28.08
N ARG A 25 23.29 8.14 -29.00
CA ARG A 25 24.20 7.42 -29.89
C ARG A 25 24.99 8.35 -30.83
N LYS A 26 24.45 9.52 -31.19
CA LYS A 26 25.17 10.50 -32.03
C LYS A 26 26.38 11.09 -31.30
N LEU A 27 26.36 11.08 -29.97
CA LEU A 27 27.39 11.67 -29.13
C LEU A 27 28.49 10.66 -28.72
N GLY A 28 28.18 9.36 -28.69
CA GLY A 28 29.16 8.34 -28.30
C GLY A 28 28.57 6.99 -27.91
N GLN A 29 29.31 6.23 -27.10
CA GLN A 29 28.89 4.93 -26.59
C GLN A 29 27.88 5.10 -25.46
N VAL A 30 26.69 4.54 -25.62
CA VAL A 30 25.57 4.73 -24.69
C VAL A 30 25.63 3.70 -23.56
N VAL A 31 25.82 4.19 -22.35
CA VAL A 31 25.63 3.46 -21.10
C VAL A 31 24.28 3.84 -20.54
N VAL A 32 23.40 2.87 -20.34
CA VAL A 32 22.08 3.10 -19.74
C VAL A 32 22.12 2.78 -18.25
N GLY A 33 21.77 3.77 -17.44
CA GLY A 33 21.40 3.58 -16.04
C GLY A 33 19.94 3.18 -15.93
N LEU A 34 19.68 1.89 -15.81
CA LEU A 34 18.31 1.38 -15.69
C LEU A 34 17.87 1.43 -14.22
N HIS A 35 16.79 2.15 -13.93
CA HIS A 35 16.24 2.23 -12.57
C HIS A 35 15.86 0.85 -12.05
N THR A 36 16.21 0.54 -10.79
CA THR A 36 15.80 -0.72 -10.15
C THR A 36 14.31 -0.71 -9.82
N ASP A 37 13.77 -1.89 -9.46
CA ASP A 37 12.34 -2.02 -9.18
C ASP A 37 11.91 -1.14 -8.00
N GLU A 38 12.78 -1.03 -6.99
CA GLU A 38 12.58 -0.19 -5.81
C GLU A 38 12.51 1.29 -6.20
N VAL A 39 13.43 1.78 -7.03
CA VAL A 39 13.44 3.18 -7.47
C VAL A 39 12.17 3.55 -8.23
N ILE A 40 11.69 2.67 -9.11
CA ILE A 40 10.45 2.92 -9.87
C ILE A 40 9.26 2.94 -8.91
N CYS A 41 9.21 2.04 -7.92
CA CYS A 41 8.16 2.00 -6.90
C CYS A 41 8.12 3.28 -6.05
N GLU A 42 9.27 3.86 -5.73
CA GLU A 42 9.35 5.09 -4.93
C GLU A 42 9.01 6.35 -5.72
N TYR A 43 9.42 6.42 -6.99
CA TYR A 43 9.33 7.62 -7.80
C TYR A 43 8.03 7.69 -8.61
N PHE A 44 7.52 6.55 -9.08
CA PHE A 44 6.47 6.54 -10.09
C PHE A 44 5.34 5.54 -9.77
N ARG A 45 5.63 4.24 -9.79
CA ARG A 45 4.63 3.16 -9.63
C ARG A 45 5.29 1.81 -9.46
N ASN A 46 4.50 0.77 -9.17
CA ASN A 46 5.03 -0.60 -9.27
C ASN A 46 5.37 -0.95 -10.73
N PRO A 47 6.59 -1.42 -11.03
CA PRO A 47 6.96 -1.81 -12.38
C PRO A 47 6.15 -3.03 -12.84
N PHE A 48 5.81 -3.10 -14.12
CA PHE A 48 5.19 -4.26 -14.72
C PHE A 48 6.19 -5.39 -14.99
N LEU A 49 7.41 -5.03 -15.35
CA LEU A 49 8.51 -5.96 -15.61
C LEU A 49 9.58 -5.83 -14.54
N LYS A 50 10.10 -6.96 -14.06
CA LYS A 50 11.22 -6.98 -13.11
C LYS A 50 12.46 -6.37 -13.75
N TYR A 51 13.37 -5.89 -12.91
CA TYR A 51 14.63 -5.28 -13.36
C TYR A 51 15.38 -6.14 -14.39
N GLU A 52 15.54 -7.44 -14.14
CA GLU A 52 16.25 -8.33 -15.07
C GLU A 52 15.54 -8.48 -16.43
N GLU A 53 14.21 -8.47 -16.45
CA GLU A 53 13.44 -8.52 -17.70
C GLU A 53 13.60 -7.23 -18.49
N ARG A 54 13.48 -6.07 -17.82
CA ARG A 54 13.70 -4.75 -18.43
C ARG A 54 15.13 -4.60 -18.94
N LYS A 55 16.11 -5.08 -18.16
CA LYS A 55 17.53 -5.06 -18.53
C LYS A 55 17.77 -5.84 -19.82
N GLN A 56 17.25 -7.07 -19.93
CA GLN A 56 17.36 -7.86 -21.15
C GLN A 56 16.78 -7.12 -22.37
N VAL A 57 15.63 -6.48 -22.23
CA VAL A 57 15.03 -5.69 -23.32
C VAL A 57 15.95 -4.54 -23.71
N VAL A 58 16.42 -3.76 -22.73
CA VAL A 58 17.25 -2.56 -22.97
C VAL A 58 18.63 -2.91 -23.54
N GLU A 59 19.26 -3.98 -23.09
CA GLU A 59 20.55 -4.48 -23.62
C GLU A 59 20.46 -4.85 -25.10
N ASN A 60 19.28 -5.25 -25.59
CA ASN A 60 19.05 -5.60 -26.99
C ASN A 60 18.60 -4.40 -27.85
N ILE A 61 18.49 -3.19 -27.28
CA ILE A 61 18.18 -1.99 -28.06
C ILE A 61 19.42 -1.56 -28.84
N LYS A 62 19.26 -1.46 -30.16
CA LYS A 62 20.31 -1.02 -31.08
C LYS A 62 20.91 0.33 -30.65
N GLY A 63 22.18 0.30 -30.23
CA GLY A 63 22.94 1.50 -29.83
C GLY A 63 23.25 1.57 -28.34
N VAL A 64 22.61 0.75 -27.51
CA VAL A 64 23.00 0.56 -26.12
C VAL A 64 24.26 -0.31 -26.07
N CYS A 65 25.30 0.17 -25.39
CA CYS A 65 26.57 -0.54 -25.22
C CYS A 65 26.65 -1.31 -23.90
N LYS A 66 26.04 -0.76 -22.85
CA LYS A 66 26.08 -1.32 -21.50
C LYS A 66 24.84 -0.88 -20.74
N VAL A 67 24.25 -1.78 -19.96
CA VAL A 67 23.20 -1.45 -18.99
C VAL A 67 23.76 -1.67 -17.58
N ILE A 68 23.58 -0.68 -16.70
CA ILE A 68 23.97 -0.75 -15.29
C ILE A 68 22.77 -0.41 -14.40
N PRO A 69 22.71 -0.94 -13.18
CA PRO A 69 21.68 -0.56 -12.22
C PRO A 69 21.84 0.91 -11.81
N GLN A 70 20.70 1.58 -11.69
CA GLN A 70 20.55 2.92 -11.13
C GLN A 70 19.68 2.80 -9.88
N ASP A 71 20.32 2.63 -8.73
CA ASP A 71 19.69 2.30 -7.44
C ASP A 71 19.07 3.52 -6.74
N THR A 72 19.19 4.71 -7.34
CA THR A 72 18.62 5.96 -6.85
C THR A 72 18.04 6.78 -8.00
N LEU A 73 17.04 7.61 -7.75
CA LEU A 73 16.58 8.57 -8.77
C LEU A 73 17.66 9.63 -9.09
N ASP A 74 18.51 9.94 -8.11
CA ASP A 74 19.68 10.79 -8.29
C ASP A 74 20.77 10.05 -9.09
N GLN A 75 21.16 10.61 -10.23
CA GLN A 75 22.12 9.99 -11.15
C GLN A 75 23.58 10.13 -10.68
N VAL A 76 23.87 11.08 -9.77
CA VAL A 76 25.23 11.45 -9.36
C VAL A 76 26.11 10.26 -8.95
N PRO A 77 25.66 9.27 -8.16
CA PRO A 77 26.49 8.12 -7.78
C PRO A 77 27.04 7.36 -9.00
N ASN A 78 26.20 7.13 -10.01
CA ASN A 78 26.61 6.47 -11.25
C ASN A 78 27.47 7.38 -12.13
N LEU A 79 27.19 8.69 -12.16
CA LEU A 79 28.01 9.66 -12.90
C LEU A 79 29.44 9.73 -12.35
N LEU A 80 29.62 9.72 -11.02
CA LEU A 80 30.93 9.72 -10.38
C LEU A 80 31.74 8.45 -10.69
N ARG A 81 31.06 7.31 -10.81
CA ARG A 81 31.66 6.01 -11.17
C ARG A 81 32.05 5.92 -12.65
N GLU A 82 31.13 6.32 -13.53
CA GLU A 82 31.30 6.12 -14.97
C GLU A 82 32.03 7.28 -15.67
N LYS A 83 32.02 8.48 -15.09
CA LYS A 83 32.59 9.74 -15.61
C LYS A 83 32.29 9.95 -17.11
N PRO A 84 31.01 10.03 -17.52
CA PRO A 84 30.65 10.19 -18.92
C PRO A 84 31.00 11.59 -19.45
N ASP A 85 31.30 11.69 -20.74
CA ASP A 85 31.46 12.97 -21.44
C ASP A 85 30.11 13.68 -21.60
N TYR A 86 29.02 12.92 -21.76
CA TYR A 86 27.67 13.46 -21.93
C TYR A 86 26.66 12.72 -21.06
N VAL A 87 25.71 13.46 -20.49
CA VAL A 87 24.44 12.90 -20.01
C VAL A 87 23.35 13.32 -20.98
N VAL A 88 22.49 12.40 -21.40
CA VAL A 88 21.34 12.71 -22.25
C VAL A 88 20.05 12.42 -21.50
N HIS A 89 19.15 13.40 -21.47
CA HIS A 89 17.84 13.29 -20.82
C HIS A 89 16.78 14.05 -21.63
N GLY A 90 15.50 13.69 -21.46
CA GLY A 90 14.40 14.53 -21.94
C GLY A 90 14.39 15.90 -21.26
N ASP A 91 13.80 16.91 -21.90
CA ASP A 91 13.67 18.26 -21.31
C ASP A 91 12.51 18.40 -20.32
N ASP A 92 11.77 17.32 -20.07
CA ASP A 92 10.63 17.23 -19.14
C ASP A 92 11.03 17.47 -17.68
N TRP A 93 12.27 17.14 -17.31
CA TRP A 93 12.78 17.35 -15.95
C TRP A 93 13.28 18.78 -15.66
N LYS A 94 13.16 19.72 -16.61
CA LYS A 94 13.45 21.15 -16.37
C LYS A 94 12.49 21.79 -15.37
N GLN A 95 11.31 21.20 -15.22
CA GLN A 95 10.25 21.63 -14.31
C GLN A 95 9.84 20.46 -13.40
N GLY A 96 9.14 20.77 -12.31
CA GLY A 96 8.66 19.75 -11.35
C GLY A 96 9.74 19.13 -10.48
N ILE A 97 9.42 17.96 -9.91
CA ILE A 97 10.17 17.23 -8.87
C ILE A 97 11.61 16.85 -9.25
N GLN A 98 11.93 16.74 -10.54
CA GLN A 98 13.26 16.37 -11.00
C GLN A 98 14.20 17.57 -11.22
N LYS A 99 13.71 18.81 -11.16
CA LYS A 99 14.54 20.01 -11.35
C LYS A 99 15.77 20.07 -10.42
N PRO A 100 15.67 19.75 -9.11
CA PRO A 100 16.85 19.72 -8.24
C PRO A 100 17.87 18.65 -8.65
N LEU A 101 17.41 17.51 -9.18
CA LEU A 101 18.30 16.45 -9.66
C LEU A 101 19.06 16.87 -10.92
N ARG A 102 18.37 17.57 -11.83
CA ARG A 102 18.99 18.18 -13.01
C ARG A 102 20.14 19.11 -12.64
N GLU A 103 19.94 20.00 -11.66
CA GLU A 103 20.99 20.92 -11.20
C GLU A 103 22.22 20.18 -10.67
N ARG A 104 22.00 19.09 -9.92
CA ARG A 104 23.07 18.23 -9.41
C ARG A 104 23.83 17.51 -10.51
N VAL A 105 23.14 17.02 -11.54
CA VAL A 105 23.80 16.42 -12.72
C VAL A 105 24.71 17.44 -13.41
N ILE A 106 24.21 18.67 -13.63
CA ILE A 106 25.01 19.73 -14.26
C ILE A 106 26.23 20.10 -13.40
N SER A 107 26.06 20.22 -12.08
CA SER A 107 27.17 20.54 -11.18
C SER A 107 28.23 19.45 -11.19
N THR A 108 27.81 18.19 -11.14
CA THR A 108 28.70 17.03 -11.11
C THR A 108 29.46 16.88 -12.42
N LEU A 109 28.82 17.05 -13.57
CA LEU A 109 29.49 16.95 -14.88
C LEU A 109 30.60 18.00 -15.06
N LYS A 110 30.43 19.21 -14.50
CA LYS A 110 31.46 20.27 -14.56
C LYS A 110 32.78 19.86 -13.92
N GLU A 111 32.78 18.94 -12.95
CA GLU A 111 33.99 18.50 -12.26
C GLU A 111 35.02 17.85 -13.21
N TRP A 112 34.57 17.30 -14.34
CA TRP A 112 35.45 16.71 -15.37
C TRP A 112 35.20 17.25 -16.79
N GLY A 113 34.46 18.35 -16.92
CA GLY A 113 34.15 18.97 -18.22
C GLY A 113 33.14 18.19 -19.07
N GLY A 114 32.27 17.39 -18.45
CA GLY A 114 31.14 16.77 -19.12
C GLY A 114 29.98 17.74 -19.37
N GLU A 115 29.07 17.37 -20.27
CA GLU A 115 27.94 18.20 -20.67
C GLU A 115 26.59 17.48 -20.56
N LEU A 116 25.55 18.20 -20.12
CA LEU A 116 24.18 17.71 -20.18
C LEU A 116 23.56 18.11 -21.53
N VAL A 117 23.04 17.13 -22.26
CA VAL A 117 22.32 17.32 -23.52
C VAL A 117 20.85 16.97 -23.31
N GLU A 118 19.97 17.94 -23.54
CA GLU A 118 18.54 17.78 -23.30
C GLU A 118 17.79 17.65 -24.62
N VAL A 119 17.03 16.56 -24.77
CA VAL A 119 16.25 16.26 -25.97
C VAL A 119 14.80 16.69 -25.75
N LYS A 120 14.13 17.21 -26.79
CA LYS A 120 12.71 17.54 -26.69
C LYS A 120 11.91 16.30 -26.31
N TYR A 121 11.15 16.38 -25.21
CA TYR A 121 10.29 15.30 -24.74
C TYR A 121 9.24 14.96 -25.80
N THR A 122 9.00 13.67 -26.01
CA THR A 122 8.08 13.22 -27.07
C THR A 122 6.63 13.41 -26.62
N GLU A 123 5.95 14.38 -27.22
CA GLU A 123 4.55 14.71 -26.95
C GLU A 123 3.62 13.57 -27.42
N GLY A 124 2.57 13.27 -26.64
CA GLY A 124 1.52 12.30 -27.02
C GLY A 124 1.70 10.88 -26.49
N VAL A 125 2.89 10.49 -26.02
CA VAL A 125 3.12 9.19 -25.35
C VAL A 125 3.65 9.43 -23.95
N SER A 126 2.72 9.55 -23.01
CA SER A 126 3.03 9.53 -21.59
C SER A 126 2.59 8.20 -21.01
N ILE A 127 3.47 7.53 -20.28
CA ILE A 127 3.10 6.35 -19.48
C ILE A 127 1.93 6.71 -18.56
N THR A 128 1.83 7.94 -18.07
CA THR A 128 0.69 8.44 -17.30
C THR A 128 -0.63 8.30 -18.06
N LYS A 129 -0.67 8.60 -19.37
CA LYS A 129 -1.89 8.41 -20.19
C LYS A 129 -2.19 6.94 -20.42
N LEU A 130 -1.16 6.11 -20.57
CA LEU A 130 -1.32 4.65 -20.68
C LEU A 130 -1.88 4.07 -19.38
N ASP A 131 -1.44 4.58 -18.23
CA ASP A 131 -1.86 4.17 -16.90
C ASP A 131 -3.27 4.64 -16.58
N GLU A 132 -3.64 5.86 -16.98
CA GLU A 132 -5.03 6.31 -16.96
C GLU A 132 -5.92 5.40 -17.81
N THR A 133 -5.43 4.96 -18.98
CA THR A 133 -6.17 4.04 -19.85
C THR A 133 -6.28 2.64 -19.24
N ILE A 134 -5.21 2.11 -18.64
CA ILE A 134 -5.23 0.82 -17.93
C ILE A 134 -6.13 0.88 -16.70
N ALA A 135 -6.11 1.99 -15.96
CA ALA A 135 -6.99 2.23 -14.83
C ALA A 135 -8.47 2.28 -15.26
N GLN A 136 -8.76 2.82 -16.46
CA GLN A 136 -10.12 2.84 -17.03
C GLN A 136 -10.62 1.44 -17.45
N ILE A 137 -9.74 0.50 -17.78
CA ILE A 137 -10.11 -0.90 -18.08
C ILE A 137 -10.57 -1.63 -16.80
N GLY A 138 -10.25 -1.09 -15.62
CA GLY A 138 -10.54 -1.69 -14.32
C GLY A 138 -9.52 -2.76 -13.90
N THR A 139 -9.78 -3.43 -12.79
CA THR A 139 -8.94 -4.53 -12.31
C THR A 139 -9.74 -5.82 -12.22
N THR A 140 -9.18 -6.91 -12.74
CA THR A 140 -9.77 -8.23 -12.53
C THR A 140 -9.56 -8.67 -11.07
N PRO A 141 -10.39 -9.59 -10.54
CA PRO A 141 -10.22 -10.14 -9.19
C PRO A 141 -8.83 -10.73 -8.95
N GLN A 142 -8.29 -11.48 -9.93
CA GLN A 142 -6.97 -12.10 -9.83
C GLN A 142 -5.85 -11.06 -9.72
N VAL A 143 -5.89 -10.02 -10.55
CA VAL A 143 -4.89 -8.94 -10.51
C VAL A 143 -4.95 -8.24 -9.15
N ARG A 144 -6.15 -7.86 -8.68
CA ARG A 144 -6.32 -7.18 -7.38
C ARG A 144 -5.82 -8.03 -6.21
N MET A 145 -6.22 -9.29 -6.16
CA MET A 145 -5.81 -10.22 -5.10
C MET A 145 -4.29 -10.29 -4.97
N LYS A 146 -3.58 -10.43 -6.09
CA LYS A 146 -2.11 -10.53 -6.13
C LYS A 146 -1.38 -9.23 -5.75
N LYS A 147 -2.02 -8.06 -5.92
CA LYS A 147 -1.36 -6.75 -5.69
C LYS A 147 -0.73 -6.62 -4.31
N LEU A 148 -1.36 -7.13 -3.25
CA LEU A 148 -0.81 -7.02 -1.89
C LEU A 148 0.54 -7.73 -1.76
N ARG A 149 0.66 -8.96 -2.27
CA ARG A 149 1.93 -9.70 -2.26
C ARG A 149 3.01 -8.99 -3.07
N ASN A 150 2.65 -8.47 -4.24
CA ASN A 150 3.59 -7.72 -5.07
C ASN A 150 4.10 -6.49 -4.32
N LEU A 151 3.21 -5.71 -3.70
CA LEU A 151 3.59 -4.53 -2.90
C LEU A 151 4.50 -4.91 -1.74
N LEU A 152 4.20 -5.99 -1.02
CA LEU A 152 5.04 -6.48 0.09
C LEU A 152 6.43 -6.96 -0.37
N SER A 153 6.58 -7.40 -1.62
CA SER A 153 7.88 -7.78 -2.17
C SER A 153 8.71 -6.60 -2.68
N LEU A 154 8.08 -5.43 -2.88
CA LEU A 154 8.69 -4.27 -3.55
C LEU A 154 8.91 -3.08 -2.61
N LYS A 155 8.09 -2.95 -1.56
CA LYS A 155 8.12 -1.83 -0.61
C LYS A 155 8.56 -2.31 0.77
N GLY A 156 9.25 -1.44 1.52
CA GLY A 156 9.58 -1.73 2.92
C GLY A 156 8.34 -1.91 3.79
N HIS A 157 7.35 -1.03 3.62
CA HIS A 157 6.02 -1.15 4.20
C HIS A 157 4.92 -0.75 3.22
N VAL A 158 3.69 -1.20 3.50
CA VAL A 158 2.46 -0.77 2.83
C VAL A 158 1.54 -0.04 3.80
N ARG A 159 0.95 1.07 3.35
CA ARG A 159 0.00 1.88 4.10
C ARG A 159 -1.42 1.51 3.72
N ILE A 160 -2.21 1.09 4.69
CA ILE A 160 -3.58 0.65 4.46
C ILE A 160 -4.53 1.59 5.21
N LEU A 161 -5.48 2.20 4.49
CA LEU A 161 -6.49 3.07 5.09
C LEU A 161 -7.82 2.35 5.22
N GLU A 162 -8.56 2.61 6.29
CA GLU A 162 -9.91 2.09 6.43
C GLU A 162 -10.87 2.56 5.33
N ALA A 163 -11.78 1.68 4.92
CA ALA A 163 -12.89 2.01 4.03
C ALA A 163 -14.15 1.24 4.46
N HIS A 164 -15.29 1.93 4.52
CA HIS A 164 -16.58 1.40 4.97
C HIS A 164 -17.75 1.74 4.02
N ASN A 165 -17.47 2.32 2.85
CA ASN A 165 -18.38 2.53 1.73
C ASN A 165 -17.57 2.94 0.48
N GLY A 166 -18.22 3.03 -0.69
CA GLY A 166 -17.56 3.43 -1.94
C GLY A 166 -16.86 4.81 -1.87
N LEU A 167 -17.42 5.78 -1.14
CA LEU A 167 -16.81 7.11 -0.99
C LEU A 167 -15.47 7.05 -0.25
N THR A 168 -15.41 6.34 0.88
CA THR A 168 -14.15 6.14 1.61
C THR A 168 -13.16 5.27 0.85
N GLY A 169 -13.66 4.30 0.07
CA GLY A 169 -12.85 3.57 -0.91
C GLY A 169 -12.18 4.51 -1.93
N LEU A 170 -12.92 5.46 -2.52
CA LEU A 170 -12.37 6.46 -3.44
C LEU A 170 -11.34 7.38 -2.79
N ILE A 171 -11.53 7.74 -1.51
CA ILE A 171 -10.53 8.51 -0.75
C ILE A 171 -9.24 7.70 -0.64
N ALA A 172 -9.31 6.44 -0.19
CA ALA A 172 -8.13 5.57 -0.10
C ALA A 172 -7.48 5.30 -1.47
N GLU A 173 -8.28 5.25 -2.55
CA GLU A 173 -7.81 5.09 -3.92
C GLU A 173 -7.03 6.31 -4.42
N LYS A 174 -7.53 7.53 -4.16
CA LYS A 174 -7.06 8.75 -4.84
C LYS A 174 -6.21 9.68 -3.99
N ALA A 175 -6.29 9.58 -2.66
CA ALA A 175 -5.54 10.46 -1.77
C ALA A 175 -4.04 10.27 -1.97
N LYS A 176 -3.37 11.36 -2.32
CA LYS A 176 -1.92 11.43 -2.49
C LYS A 176 -1.40 12.81 -2.10
N ILE A 177 -0.18 12.86 -1.61
CA ILE A 177 0.55 14.08 -1.34
C ILE A 177 1.94 14.01 -1.98
N GLU A 178 2.51 15.17 -2.28
CA GLU A 178 3.88 15.30 -2.73
C GLU A 178 4.75 15.76 -1.56
N GLN A 179 5.77 14.98 -1.21
CA GLN A 179 6.70 15.32 -0.13
C GLN A 179 8.11 14.81 -0.47
N ASN A 180 9.12 15.67 -0.36
CA ASN A 180 10.53 15.33 -0.63
C ASN A 180 10.76 14.70 -2.01
N ASN A 181 10.10 15.23 -3.06
CA ASN A 181 10.13 14.70 -4.43
C ASN A 181 9.63 13.24 -4.57
N LYS A 182 8.88 12.73 -3.59
CA LYS A 182 8.19 11.44 -3.66
C LYS A 182 6.68 11.66 -3.57
N ILE A 183 5.92 10.85 -4.30
CA ILE A 183 4.46 10.77 -4.17
C ILE A 183 4.18 9.78 -3.04
N LYS A 184 3.42 10.22 -2.04
CA LYS A 184 2.92 9.36 -0.96
C LYS A 184 1.43 9.17 -1.13
N GLU A 185 1.01 7.92 -1.14
CA GLU A 185 -0.39 7.50 -1.22
C GLU A 185 -0.62 6.27 -0.33
N PHE A 186 -1.90 5.93 -0.14
CA PHE A 186 -2.27 4.66 0.48
C PHE A 186 -2.10 3.52 -0.53
N ASP A 187 -1.61 2.38 -0.07
CA ASP A 187 -1.31 1.20 -0.89
C ASP A 187 -2.50 0.23 -0.99
N GLY A 188 -3.46 0.33 -0.06
CA GLY A 188 -4.59 -0.58 0.02
C GLY A 188 -5.67 -0.11 1.00
N MET A 189 -6.69 -0.95 1.16
CA MET A 189 -7.87 -0.64 1.95
C MET A 189 -8.10 -1.69 3.04
N TRP A 190 -8.54 -1.22 4.21
CA TRP A 190 -8.92 -2.04 5.35
C TRP A 190 -10.43 -2.00 5.55
N ILE A 191 -11.11 -3.13 5.36
CA ILE A 191 -12.55 -3.24 5.59
C ILE A 191 -12.76 -3.60 7.06
N SER A 192 -12.76 -2.55 7.88
CA SER A 192 -12.90 -2.58 9.33
C SER A 192 -14.28 -3.07 9.76
N SER A 193 -14.36 -4.07 10.65
CA SER A 193 -15.63 -4.47 11.25
C SER A 193 -16.26 -3.32 12.03
N LEU A 194 -15.43 -2.57 12.77
CA LEU A 194 -15.83 -1.40 13.56
C LEU A 194 -16.45 -0.32 12.68
N CYS A 195 -15.75 0.10 11.63
CA CYS A 195 -16.26 1.17 10.76
C CYS A 195 -17.55 0.73 10.05
N ASP A 196 -17.59 -0.53 9.60
CA ASP A 196 -18.77 -1.06 8.91
C ASP A 196 -20.00 -1.14 9.83
N SER A 197 -19.82 -1.60 11.08
CA SER A 197 -20.91 -1.59 12.06
C SER A 197 -21.32 -0.17 12.45
N THR A 198 -20.35 0.73 12.68
CA THR A 198 -20.63 2.12 13.08
C THR A 198 -21.35 2.89 11.98
N ALA A 199 -20.95 2.73 10.71
CA ALA A 199 -21.64 3.34 9.57
C ALA A 199 -23.10 2.87 9.45
N LYS A 200 -23.40 1.66 9.95
CA LYS A 200 -24.76 1.10 10.02
C LYS A 200 -25.51 1.44 11.32
N GLY A 201 -24.93 2.25 12.21
CA GLY A 201 -25.51 2.57 13.52
C GLY A 201 -25.58 1.36 14.46
N LYS A 202 -24.73 0.36 14.27
CA LYS A 202 -24.69 -0.91 15.01
C LYS A 202 -23.39 -1.06 15.83
N PRO A 203 -23.40 -1.80 16.94
CA PRO A 203 -22.18 -2.12 17.69
C PRO A 203 -21.31 -3.17 16.98
N ASP A 204 -19.99 -3.09 17.20
CA ASP A 204 -18.98 -4.04 16.68
C ASP A 204 -18.87 -5.28 17.58
N ILE A 205 -19.86 -6.17 17.45
CA ILE A 205 -19.99 -7.41 18.24
C ILE A 205 -20.28 -8.63 17.34
N GLU A 206 -19.78 -8.62 16.10
CA GLU A 206 -20.14 -9.59 15.04
C GLU A 206 -21.65 -9.59 14.69
N LEU A 207 -22.37 -8.50 14.98
CA LEU A 207 -23.79 -8.37 14.65
C LEU A 207 -24.03 -8.21 13.13
N VAL A 208 -23.08 -7.57 12.44
CA VAL A 208 -23.14 -7.39 10.98
C VAL A 208 -22.62 -8.66 10.33
N ASP A 209 -23.53 -9.45 9.78
CA ASP A 209 -23.19 -10.74 9.17
C ASP A 209 -22.41 -10.57 7.87
N LEU A 210 -21.75 -11.65 7.43
CA LEU A 210 -20.92 -11.66 6.24
C LEU A 210 -21.65 -11.14 4.99
N THR A 211 -22.95 -11.42 4.81
CA THR A 211 -23.73 -10.96 3.66
C THR A 211 -23.77 -9.43 3.61
N SER A 212 -24.05 -8.80 4.75
CA SER A 212 -24.07 -7.33 4.83
C SER A 212 -22.69 -6.73 4.60
N ARG A 213 -21.62 -7.40 5.06
CA ARG A 213 -20.23 -6.98 4.81
C ARG A 213 -19.82 -7.14 3.35
N LEU A 214 -20.29 -8.20 2.68
CA LEU A 214 -20.06 -8.44 1.26
C LEU A 214 -20.70 -7.35 0.39
N ASN A 215 -21.85 -6.79 0.79
CA ASN A 215 -22.43 -5.63 0.10
C ASN A 215 -21.50 -4.42 0.18
N THR A 216 -21.00 -4.09 1.37
CA THR A 216 -20.00 -3.01 1.54
C THR A 216 -18.76 -3.25 0.68
N ILE A 217 -18.27 -4.50 0.64
CA ILE A 217 -17.12 -4.89 -0.18
C ILE A 217 -17.41 -4.66 -1.67
N ASN A 218 -18.59 -5.06 -2.16
CA ASN A 218 -18.96 -4.87 -3.56
C ASN A 218 -18.99 -3.38 -3.94
N ASP A 219 -19.62 -2.53 -3.13
CA ASP A 219 -19.66 -1.07 -3.36
C ASP A 219 -18.24 -0.48 -3.48
N ILE A 220 -17.30 -0.99 -2.68
CA ILE A 220 -15.89 -0.56 -2.73
C ILE A 220 -15.18 -1.14 -3.95
N LEU A 221 -15.40 -2.41 -4.28
CA LEU A 221 -14.77 -3.07 -5.43
C LEU A 221 -15.11 -2.37 -6.75
N GLU A 222 -16.34 -1.89 -6.90
CA GLU A 222 -16.81 -1.21 -8.12
C GLU A 222 -16.05 0.08 -8.45
N VAL A 223 -15.56 0.79 -7.43
CA VAL A 223 -15.01 2.15 -7.59
C VAL A 223 -13.51 2.25 -7.30
N THR A 224 -12.85 1.13 -7.03
CA THR A 224 -11.44 1.09 -6.58
C THR A 224 -10.63 0.04 -7.33
N THR A 225 -9.31 0.10 -7.25
CA THR A 225 -8.43 -0.91 -7.87
C THR A 225 -7.31 -1.42 -6.95
N LYS A 226 -7.09 -0.76 -5.81
CA LYS A 226 -6.08 -1.16 -4.82
C LYS A 226 -6.46 -2.47 -4.10
N PRO A 227 -5.47 -3.20 -3.54
CA PRO A 227 -5.72 -4.40 -2.74
C PRO A 227 -6.59 -4.09 -1.52
N ILE A 228 -7.36 -5.09 -1.11
CA ILE A 228 -8.28 -4.99 0.02
C ILE A 228 -7.92 -6.07 1.05
N ILE A 229 -7.86 -5.64 2.31
CA ILE A 229 -7.69 -6.48 3.49
C ILE A 229 -8.98 -6.43 4.29
N LEU A 230 -9.58 -7.58 4.54
CA LEU A 230 -10.82 -7.71 5.31
C LEU A 230 -10.52 -8.04 6.78
N ASP A 231 -11.18 -7.34 7.71
CA ASP A 231 -11.28 -7.80 9.10
C ASP A 231 -12.14 -9.07 9.15
N GLY A 232 -11.57 -10.23 9.40
CA GLY A 232 -12.28 -11.50 9.44
C GLY A 232 -12.94 -11.80 10.78
N ASP A 233 -12.90 -10.89 11.75
CA ASP A 233 -13.30 -11.15 13.12
C ASP A 233 -12.60 -12.43 13.64
N THR A 234 -13.31 -13.33 14.32
CA THR A 234 -12.76 -14.64 14.73
C THR A 234 -12.65 -15.66 13.58
N GLY A 235 -13.12 -15.32 12.38
CA GLY A 235 -13.30 -16.24 11.25
C GLY A 235 -14.47 -17.22 11.41
N GLY A 236 -15.22 -17.15 12.53
CA GLY A 236 -16.34 -18.03 12.83
C GLY A 236 -15.93 -19.51 13.00
N LYS A 237 -16.86 -20.41 12.65
CA LYS A 237 -16.62 -21.87 12.64
C LYS A 237 -15.69 -22.26 11.50
N ILE A 238 -14.85 -23.27 11.72
CA ILE A 238 -13.87 -23.73 10.71
C ILE A 238 -14.56 -24.13 9.40
N GLU A 239 -15.69 -24.84 9.51
CA GLU A 239 -16.47 -25.30 8.37
C GLU A 239 -17.01 -24.14 7.53
N HIS A 240 -17.37 -23.03 8.18
CA HIS A 240 -17.84 -21.83 7.50
C HIS A 240 -16.68 -21.03 6.90
N PHE A 241 -15.58 -20.92 7.65
CA PHE A 241 -14.38 -20.17 7.25
C PHE A 241 -13.82 -20.65 5.91
N ILE A 242 -13.85 -21.96 5.65
CA ILE A 242 -13.47 -22.56 4.36
C ILE A 242 -14.24 -21.92 3.18
N TYR A 243 -15.55 -21.72 3.32
CA TYR A 243 -16.38 -21.09 2.29
C TYR A 243 -16.22 -19.57 2.24
N THR A 244 -15.97 -18.93 3.39
CA THR A 244 -15.60 -17.51 3.46
C THR A 244 -14.34 -17.25 2.64
N VAL A 245 -13.27 -18.03 2.84
CA VAL A 245 -12.02 -17.91 2.07
C VAL A 245 -12.29 -18.00 0.56
N LYS A 246 -13.00 -19.04 0.11
CA LYS A 246 -13.34 -19.22 -1.32
C LYS A 246 -14.14 -18.04 -1.89
N THR A 247 -15.06 -17.50 -1.10
CA THR A 247 -15.89 -16.36 -1.52
C THR A 247 -15.07 -15.09 -1.67
N LEU A 248 -14.23 -14.78 -0.69
CA LEU A 248 -13.39 -13.58 -0.70
C LEU A 248 -12.34 -13.65 -1.80
N GLU A 249 -11.73 -14.81 -2.00
CA GLU A 249 -10.78 -15.07 -3.08
C GLU A 249 -11.42 -14.85 -4.46
N ARG A 250 -12.64 -15.36 -4.68
CA ARG A 250 -13.39 -15.16 -5.93
C ARG A 250 -13.71 -13.68 -6.20
N LEU A 251 -13.96 -12.90 -5.15
CA LEU A 251 -14.20 -11.45 -5.26
C LEU A 251 -12.92 -10.64 -5.50
N GLY A 252 -11.74 -11.25 -5.34
CA GLY A 252 -10.46 -10.57 -5.52
C GLY A 252 -9.98 -9.80 -4.29
N ILE A 253 -10.50 -10.13 -3.11
CA ILE A 253 -9.95 -9.65 -1.83
C ILE A 253 -8.53 -10.21 -1.69
N SER A 254 -7.59 -9.38 -1.23
CA SER A 254 -6.18 -9.76 -1.18
C SER A 254 -5.83 -10.52 0.11
N ALA A 255 -6.46 -10.16 1.22
CA ALA A 255 -6.23 -10.79 2.50
C ALA A 255 -7.45 -10.78 3.42
N ILE A 256 -7.50 -11.75 4.33
CA ILE A 256 -8.36 -11.74 5.51
C ILE A 256 -7.50 -11.81 6.77
N ILE A 257 -7.81 -10.98 7.76
CA ILE A 257 -7.18 -11.02 9.10
C ILE A 257 -8.16 -11.66 10.07
N ILE A 258 -7.86 -12.82 10.64
CA ILE A 258 -8.70 -13.44 11.69
C ILE A 258 -8.00 -13.37 13.05
N GLU A 259 -8.77 -13.20 14.12
CA GLU A 259 -8.27 -13.05 15.49
C GLU A 259 -8.51 -14.28 16.37
N ASP A 260 -7.58 -14.57 17.27
CA ASP A 260 -7.59 -15.76 18.11
C ASP A 260 -8.40 -15.62 19.40
N LYS A 261 -9.56 -14.97 19.34
CA LYS A 261 -10.53 -14.90 20.45
C LYS A 261 -11.62 -15.96 20.35
N VAL A 262 -12.21 -16.30 21.49
CA VAL A 262 -13.44 -17.11 21.58
C VAL A 262 -14.49 -16.41 22.45
N GLY A 263 -15.75 -16.73 22.19
CA GLY A 263 -16.90 -16.12 22.86
C GLY A 263 -17.49 -14.97 22.05
N LEU A 264 -18.40 -14.20 22.67
CA LEU A 264 -18.99 -13.02 22.03
C LEU A 264 -17.92 -11.97 21.80
N LYS A 265 -17.67 -11.60 20.53
CA LYS A 265 -16.72 -10.54 20.20
C LYS A 265 -17.13 -9.24 20.90
N LYS A 266 -16.15 -8.60 21.55
CA LYS A 266 -16.19 -7.16 21.81
C LYS A 266 -14.92 -6.53 21.27
N ASN A 267 -15.05 -5.31 20.77
CA ASN A 267 -13.94 -4.54 20.21
C ASN A 267 -12.83 -4.33 21.26
N SER A 268 -11.57 -4.52 20.83
CA SER A 268 -10.36 -4.49 21.67
C SER A 268 -10.09 -3.13 22.34
N LEU A 269 -10.81 -2.08 21.94
CA LEU A 269 -10.75 -0.74 22.52
C LEU A 269 -11.65 -0.56 23.75
N PHE A 270 -12.66 -1.42 23.96
CA PHE A 270 -13.46 -1.43 25.18
C PHE A 270 -12.75 -2.29 26.25
N GLY A 271 -12.69 -1.79 27.49
CA GLY A 271 -11.95 -2.40 28.60
C GLY A 271 -12.35 -3.85 28.94
N THR A 272 -11.62 -4.45 29.88
CA THR A 272 -11.74 -5.87 30.30
C THR A 272 -12.96 -6.16 31.18
N ASP A 273 -14.02 -5.35 31.13
CA ASP A 273 -15.17 -5.45 32.04
C ASP A 273 -16.05 -6.70 31.81
N VAL A 274 -15.78 -7.46 30.74
CA VAL A 274 -16.37 -8.78 30.48
C VAL A 274 -15.26 -9.77 30.15
N SER A 275 -15.30 -10.95 30.77
CA SER A 275 -14.33 -12.04 30.54
C SER A 275 -14.25 -12.40 29.05
N GLN A 276 -13.17 -12.01 28.39
CA GLN A 276 -12.80 -12.47 27.06
C GLN A 276 -11.78 -13.59 27.19
N ASN A 277 -11.95 -14.64 26.39
CA ASN A 277 -11.04 -15.78 26.37
C ASN A 277 -10.32 -15.84 25.02
N GLN A 278 -9.07 -16.28 25.06
CA GLN A 278 -8.30 -16.56 23.85
C GLN A 278 -8.54 -18.00 23.42
N ASP A 279 -8.60 -18.23 22.11
CA ASP A 279 -8.65 -19.56 21.54
C ASP A 279 -7.37 -20.33 21.88
N THR A 280 -7.49 -21.65 21.90
CA THR A 280 -6.32 -22.52 22.04
C THR A 280 -5.45 -22.40 20.79
N ILE A 281 -4.13 -22.46 20.97
CA ILE A 281 -3.16 -22.47 19.86
C ILE A 281 -3.52 -23.57 18.86
N GLU A 282 -3.88 -24.75 19.34
CA GLU A 282 -4.21 -25.90 18.51
C GLU A 282 -5.44 -25.65 17.63
N ASN A 283 -6.55 -25.17 18.21
CA ASN A 283 -7.78 -24.93 17.46
C ASN A 283 -7.63 -23.79 16.45
N PHE A 284 -6.99 -22.68 16.84
CA PHE A 284 -6.75 -21.58 15.91
C PHE A 284 -5.80 -21.97 14.78
N SER A 285 -4.77 -22.77 15.08
CA SER A 285 -3.89 -23.36 14.06
C SER A 285 -4.62 -24.32 13.12
N LYS A 286 -5.61 -25.07 13.59
CA LYS A 286 -6.48 -25.90 12.74
C LYS A 286 -7.32 -25.03 11.79
N LYS A 287 -7.89 -23.92 12.29
CA LYS A 287 -8.65 -22.96 11.48
C LYS A 287 -7.79 -22.32 10.38
N ILE A 288 -6.58 -21.88 10.71
CA ILE A 288 -5.62 -21.34 9.73
C ILE A 288 -5.34 -22.38 8.65
N ARG A 289 -4.96 -23.62 9.03
CA ARG A 289 -4.70 -24.71 8.07
C ARG A 289 -5.88 -24.98 7.15
N ALA A 290 -7.08 -25.12 7.71
CA ALA A 290 -8.29 -25.35 6.94
C ALA A 290 -8.58 -24.22 5.94
N GLY A 291 -8.41 -22.96 6.35
CA GLY A 291 -8.52 -21.82 5.44
C GLY A 291 -7.45 -21.84 4.35
N LYS A 292 -6.21 -22.18 4.69
CA LYS A 292 -5.08 -22.24 3.76
C LYS A 292 -5.26 -23.32 2.70
N GLU A 293 -5.77 -24.49 3.08
CA GLU A 293 -6.12 -25.61 2.22
C GLU A 293 -7.35 -25.32 1.34
N ALA A 294 -8.25 -24.44 1.80
CA ALA A 294 -9.44 -24.05 1.05
C ALA A 294 -9.18 -23.11 -0.13
N ARG A 295 -8.03 -22.42 -0.12
CA ARG A 295 -7.65 -21.45 -1.17
C ARG A 295 -7.48 -22.14 -2.52
N VAL A 296 -7.84 -21.43 -3.58
CA VAL A 296 -7.66 -21.84 -4.97
C VAL A 296 -6.28 -21.42 -5.49
N THR A 297 -5.76 -20.29 -5.00
CA THR A 297 -4.49 -19.70 -5.41
C THR A 297 -3.54 -19.51 -4.23
N ASN A 298 -2.27 -19.27 -4.54
CA ASN A 298 -1.29 -18.86 -3.53
C ASN A 298 -1.31 -17.36 -3.26
N ASP A 299 -2.10 -16.58 -3.98
CA ASP A 299 -2.11 -15.12 -3.90
C ASP A 299 -2.93 -14.63 -2.69
N PHE A 300 -4.08 -15.22 -2.39
CA PHE A 300 -4.91 -14.87 -1.23
C PHE A 300 -4.15 -15.08 0.09
N MET A 301 -4.15 -14.10 0.99
CA MET A 301 -3.45 -14.17 2.27
C MET A 301 -4.40 -14.40 3.45
N ILE A 302 -4.00 -15.28 4.37
CA ILE A 302 -4.64 -15.41 5.69
C ILE A 302 -3.65 -14.91 6.74
N ILE A 303 -4.01 -13.83 7.43
CA ILE A 303 -3.18 -13.19 8.45
C ILE A 303 -3.78 -13.50 9.82
N ALA A 304 -2.93 -13.93 10.76
CA ALA A 304 -3.36 -14.25 12.11
C ALA A 304 -3.14 -13.06 13.03
N ARG A 305 -4.22 -12.54 13.62
CA ARG A 305 -4.20 -11.51 14.65
C ARG A 305 -4.12 -12.14 16.03
N ILE A 306 -3.09 -11.76 16.77
CA ILE A 306 -2.79 -12.26 18.10
C ILE A 306 -3.31 -11.26 19.13
N GLU A 307 -4.22 -11.71 20.01
CA GLU A 307 -4.84 -10.86 21.04
C GLU A 307 -4.18 -10.99 22.42
N SER A 308 -3.05 -11.70 22.53
CA SER A 308 -2.37 -11.98 23.82
C SER A 308 -2.06 -10.72 24.63
N LEU A 309 -1.58 -9.65 23.99
CA LEU A 309 -1.27 -8.39 24.68
C LEU A 309 -2.54 -7.62 25.06
N ILE A 310 -3.58 -7.68 24.23
CA ILE A 310 -4.90 -7.08 24.55
C ILE A 310 -5.51 -7.72 25.80
N LEU A 311 -5.34 -9.04 25.94
CA LEU A 311 -5.85 -9.87 27.03
C LEU A 311 -4.88 -10.00 28.22
N ASN A 312 -3.73 -9.31 28.20
CA ASN A 312 -2.69 -9.38 29.24
C ASN A 312 -2.13 -10.80 29.49
N ALA A 313 -2.12 -11.68 28.49
CA ALA A 313 -1.51 -13.01 28.56
C ALA A 313 0.04 -12.96 28.53
N GLY A 314 0.61 -11.85 28.05
CA GLY A 314 2.04 -11.54 28.08
C GLY A 314 2.76 -11.76 26.75
N MET A 315 4.01 -11.27 26.70
CA MET A 315 4.85 -11.27 25.49
C MET A 315 5.24 -12.68 25.03
N ASP A 316 5.58 -13.58 25.97
CA ASP A 316 6.00 -14.94 25.64
C ASP A 316 4.86 -15.77 25.04
N ASP A 317 3.62 -15.57 25.51
CA ASP A 317 2.44 -16.18 24.91
C ASP A 317 2.20 -15.65 23.49
N ALA A 318 2.33 -14.33 23.29
CA ALA A 318 2.20 -13.71 21.97
C ALA A 318 3.20 -14.30 20.95
N LEU A 319 4.47 -14.46 21.34
CA LEU A 319 5.51 -15.02 20.49
C LEU A 319 5.31 -16.52 20.23
N SER A 320 4.88 -17.28 21.25
CA SER A 320 4.56 -18.71 21.10
C SER A 320 3.42 -18.92 20.10
N ARG A 321 2.38 -18.08 20.16
CA ARG A 321 1.28 -18.06 19.19
C ARG A 321 1.74 -17.67 17.80
N ALA A 322 2.56 -16.62 17.67
CA ALA A 322 3.11 -16.22 16.38
C ALA A 322 3.85 -17.37 15.70
N LYS A 323 4.71 -18.09 16.43
CA LYS A 323 5.43 -19.26 15.92
C LYS A 323 4.47 -20.36 15.46
N ALA A 324 3.52 -20.73 16.30
CA ALA A 324 2.55 -21.77 15.98
C ALA A 324 1.66 -21.42 14.77
N TYR A 325 1.26 -20.16 14.64
CA TYR A 325 0.41 -19.70 13.54
C TYR A 325 1.18 -19.63 12.21
N ILE A 326 2.49 -19.31 12.26
CA ILE A 326 3.40 -19.40 11.10
C ILE A 326 3.59 -20.86 10.67
N GLU A 327 3.75 -21.78 11.62
CA GLU A 327 3.83 -23.22 11.35
C GLU A 327 2.52 -23.77 10.77
N ALA A 328 1.37 -23.25 11.22
CA ALA A 328 0.05 -23.55 10.66
C ALA A 328 -0.18 -22.97 9.26
N GLY A 329 0.70 -22.08 8.78
CA GLY A 329 0.68 -21.54 7.42
C GLY A 329 0.11 -20.14 7.26
N ALA A 330 -0.04 -19.37 8.34
CA ALA A 330 -0.40 -17.96 8.26
C ALA A 330 0.55 -17.20 7.31
N ASP A 331 0.01 -16.35 6.45
CA ASP A 331 0.75 -15.52 5.51
C ASP A 331 1.25 -14.20 6.12
N GLY A 332 0.83 -13.89 7.34
CA GLY A 332 1.22 -12.71 8.09
C GLY A 332 0.79 -12.83 9.55
N ILE A 333 1.47 -12.09 10.42
CA ILE A 333 1.10 -11.96 11.83
C ILE A 333 0.72 -10.52 12.10
N MET A 334 -0.47 -10.32 12.64
CA MET A 334 -0.88 -9.04 13.22
C MET A 334 -0.72 -9.10 14.74
N ILE A 335 0.08 -8.18 15.28
CA ILE A 335 0.19 -7.97 16.73
C ILE A 335 -0.52 -6.67 17.09
N HIS A 336 -1.27 -6.70 18.19
CA HIS A 336 -2.06 -5.55 18.62
C HIS A 336 -1.84 -5.27 20.11
N SER A 337 -1.84 -3.99 20.47
CA SER A 337 -1.74 -3.52 21.85
C SER A 337 -2.62 -2.29 22.04
N LYS A 338 -3.17 -2.15 23.25
CA LYS A 338 -3.95 -0.98 23.69
C LYS A 338 -3.11 0.03 24.47
N HIS A 339 -1.83 -0.28 24.74
CA HIS A 339 -0.92 0.63 25.42
C HIS A 339 -0.59 1.82 24.52
N LYS A 340 -0.53 3.02 25.11
CA LYS A 340 -0.38 4.27 24.36
C LYS A 340 1.04 4.55 23.92
N ASP A 341 2.04 3.97 24.57
CA ASP A 341 3.47 4.18 24.29
C ASP A 341 4.00 3.29 23.15
N GLY A 342 3.28 2.24 22.77
CA GLY A 342 3.70 1.29 21.73
C GLY A 342 4.91 0.42 22.09
N SER A 343 5.38 0.45 23.34
CA SER A 343 6.55 -0.29 23.81
C SER A 343 6.42 -1.80 23.60
N GLU A 344 5.26 -2.38 23.91
CA GLU A 344 5.00 -3.80 23.70
C GLU A 344 5.11 -4.20 22.21
N ILE A 345 4.68 -3.32 21.29
CA ILE A 345 4.76 -3.59 19.86
C ILE A 345 6.22 -3.60 19.41
N LEU A 346 7.01 -2.63 19.85
CA LEU A 346 8.43 -2.55 19.53
C LEU A 346 9.21 -3.73 20.13
N GLU A 347 8.88 -4.16 21.35
CA GLU A 347 9.46 -5.34 21.97
C GLU A 347 9.11 -6.62 21.19
N PHE A 348 7.83 -6.80 20.83
CA PHE A 348 7.40 -7.92 20.01
C PHE A 348 8.16 -7.96 18.69
N CYS A 349 8.27 -6.81 18.00
CA CYS A 349 9.02 -6.68 16.76
C CYS A 349 10.50 -7.05 16.93
N ALA A 350 11.15 -6.60 18.01
CA ALA A 350 12.55 -6.93 18.29
C ALA A 350 12.76 -8.44 18.48
N ARG A 351 11.91 -9.10 19.27
CA ARG A 351 11.99 -10.55 19.52
C ARG A 351 11.57 -11.38 18.31
N TYR A 352 10.60 -10.90 17.53
CA TYR A 352 10.17 -11.55 16.29
C TYR A 352 11.27 -11.57 15.22
N LYS A 353 12.19 -10.61 15.22
CA LYS A 353 13.35 -10.62 14.31
C LYS A 353 14.25 -11.84 14.50
N GLU A 354 14.25 -12.46 15.68
CA GLU A 354 15.04 -13.63 16.01
C GLU A 354 14.44 -14.94 15.48
N PHE A 355 13.24 -14.92 14.89
CA PHE A 355 12.62 -16.13 14.35
C PHE A 355 13.30 -16.58 13.05
N ASP A 356 13.59 -17.88 12.95
CA ASP A 356 14.15 -18.49 11.73
C ASP A 356 13.23 -18.33 10.52
N LYS A 357 11.93 -18.56 10.72
CA LYS A 357 10.88 -18.43 9.71
C LYS A 357 9.98 -17.27 10.07
N ARG A 358 9.92 -16.27 9.19
CA ARG A 358 9.12 -15.06 9.36
C ARG A 358 8.17 -14.86 8.18
N VAL A 359 7.04 -14.27 8.51
CA VAL A 359 6.04 -13.76 7.56
C VAL A 359 5.83 -12.26 7.83
N PRO A 360 5.23 -11.51 6.89
CA PRO A 360 4.94 -10.09 7.08
C PRO A 360 4.29 -9.76 8.42
N LEU A 361 4.81 -8.71 9.09
CA LEU A 361 4.22 -8.18 10.31
C LEU A 361 3.21 -7.07 10.00
N VAL A 362 2.08 -7.10 10.70
CA VAL A 362 0.98 -6.13 10.59
C VAL A 362 0.76 -5.45 11.93
N VAL A 363 0.58 -4.14 11.91
CA VAL A 363 0.28 -3.34 13.12
C VAL A 363 -0.83 -2.33 12.85
N VAL A 364 -1.52 -1.94 13.92
CA VAL A 364 -2.61 -0.94 13.90
C VAL A 364 -2.29 0.16 14.93
N PRO A 365 -1.58 1.23 14.54
CA PRO A 365 -1.10 2.26 15.46
C PRO A 365 -2.19 3.26 15.87
N THR A 366 -3.39 2.79 16.21
CA THR A 366 -4.49 3.67 16.66
C THR A 366 -4.26 4.22 18.07
N SER A 367 -3.74 3.39 18.98
CA SER A 367 -3.45 3.74 20.39
C SER A 367 -2.09 4.42 20.56
N TYR A 368 -1.11 4.06 19.72
CA TYR A 368 0.27 4.57 19.73
C TYR A 368 0.58 5.38 18.46
N ALA A 369 -0.35 6.26 18.07
CA ALA A 369 -0.32 7.05 16.84
C ALA A 369 0.84 8.08 16.74
N HIS A 370 1.65 8.22 17.79
CA HIS A 370 2.83 9.07 17.80
C HIS A 370 4.05 8.40 17.14
N ILE A 371 4.05 7.06 17.02
CA ILE A 371 5.12 6.31 16.34
C ILE A 371 4.91 6.44 14.83
N THR A 372 5.95 6.86 14.13
CA THR A 372 5.91 7.07 12.69
C THR A 372 5.99 5.78 11.90
N GLU A 373 5.54 5.81 10.65
CA GLU A 373 5.65 4.67 9.72
C GLU A 373 7.11 4.21 9.55
N ARG A 374 8.05 5.14 9.57
CA ARG A 374 9.48 4.85 9.44
C ARG A 374 10.01 4.08 10.64
N GLU A 375 9.64 4.48 11.86
CA GLU A 375 10.03 3.76 13.07
C GLU A 375 9.47 2.33 13.10
N LEU A 376 8.23 2.15 12.62
CA LEU A 376 7.63 0.82 12.48
C LEU A 376 8.32 -0.02 11.40
N GLU A 377 8.65 0.58 10.25
CA GLU A 377 9.43 -0.07 9.18
C GLU A 377 10.81 -0.51 9.68
N ASP A 378 11.53 0.36 10.40
CA ASP A 378 12.84 0.05 11.00
C ASP A 378 12.72 -1.07 12.05
N ALA A 379 11.57 -1.16 12.73
CA ALA A 379 11.22 -2.28 13.61
C ALA A 379 10.86 -3.58 12.84
N GLY A 380 10.78 -3.55 11.52
CA GLY A 380 10.50 -4.71 10.67
C GLY A 380 9.02 -4.95 10.37
N VAL A 381 8.17 -3.95 10.58
CA VAL A 381 6.74 -3.98 10.21
C VAL A 381 6.58 -3.81 8.70
N ASN A 382 5.68 -4.60 8.11
CA ASN A 382 5.43 -4.57 6.66
C ASN A 382 4.07 -3.99 6.29
N ILE A 383 3.04 -4.12 7.15
CA ILE A 383 1.70 -3.58 6.90
C ILE A 383 1.30 -2.67 8.06
N ILE A 384 0.97 -1.43 7.74
CA ILE A 384 0.52 -0.42 8.72
C ILE A 384 -0.92 -0.05 8.39
N ILE A 385 -1.85 -0.36 9.31
CA ILE A 385 -3.29 -0.17 9.10
C ILE A 385 -3.80 1.02 9.92
N TYR A 386 -4.31 2.03 9.23
CA TYR A 386 -5.04 3.16 9.80
C TYR A 386 -6.52 2.83 9.94
N ALA A 387 -6.88 2.09 11.00
CA ALA A 387 -8.09 1.27 11.05
C ALA A 387 -9.46 1.96 11.17
N ASN A 388 -9.55 3.22 11.62
CA ASN A 388 -10.85 3.86 11.90
C ASN A 388 -10.85 5.40 11.81
N HIS A 389 -9.87 5.97 11.12
CA HIS A 389 -9.64 7.42 11.16
C HIS A 389 -10.68 8.21 10.36
N LEU A 390 -11.19 7.71 9.23
CA LEU A 390 -12.15 8.44 8.40
C LEU A 390 -13.52 8.54 9.09
N ILE A 391 -14.01 7.45 9.69
CA ILE A 391 -15.27 7.50 10.45
C ILE A 391 -15.15 8.41 11.68
N ARG A 392 -13.99 8.37 12.37
CA ARG A 392 -13.70 9.23 13.53
C ARG A 392 -13.56 10.71 13.17
N SER A 393 -13.12 11.05 11.95
CA SER A 393 -13.11 12.43 11.47
C SER A 393 -14.47 12.88 10.95
N ALA A 394 -15.23 11.98 10.33
CA ALA A 394 -16.53 12.31 9.75
C ALA A 394 -17.58 12.60 10.83
N TYR A 395 -17.65 11.78 11.89
CA TYR A 395 -18.72 11.91 12.89
C TYR A 395 -18.74 13.27 13.61
N PRO A 396 -17.61 13.81 14.11
CA PRO A 396 -17.59 15.14 14.71
C PRO A 396 -18.04 16.25 13.75
N ALA A 397 -17.63 16.18 12.48
CA ALA A 397 -18.04 17.15 11.46
C ALA A 397 -19.55 17.10 11.21
N MET A 398 -20.11 15.90 10.97
CA MET A 398 -21.56 15.72 10.80
C MET A 398 -22.35 16.19 12.02
N MET A 399 -21.87 15.88 13.23
CA MET A 399 -22.51 16.30 14.46
C MET A 399 -22.46 17.83 14.63
N ASN A 400 -21.35 18.47 14.26
CA ASN A 400 -21.23 19.93 14.29
C ASN A 400 -22.24 20.58 13.34
N THR A 401 -22.31 20.14 12.08
CA THR A 401 -23.28 20.61 11.10
C THR A 401 -24.71 20.47 11.61
N ALA A 402 -25.07 19.31 12.16
CA ALA A 402 -26.42 19.07 12.70
C ALA A 402 -26.75 20.00 13.88
N ARG A 403 -25.81 20.21 14.81
CA ARG A 403 -26.00 21.13 15.94
C ARG A 403 -26.14 22.57 15.49
N THR A 404 -25.31 23.03 14.56
CA THR A 404 -25.40 24.38 14.00
C THR A 404 -26.76 24.63 13.34
N ILE A 405 -27.31 23.65 12.62
CA ILE A 405 -28.66 23.75 12.05
C ILE A 405 -29.72 23.89 13.15
N LEU A 406 -29.64 23.07 14.21
CA LEU A 406 -30.59 23.12 15.32
C LEU A 406 -30.51 24.44 16.10
N GLU A 407 -29.31 24.97 16.32
CA GLU A 407 -29.09 26.23 17.05
C GLU A 407 -29.65 27.44 16.29
N ASN A 408 -29.67 27.41 14.97
CA ASN A 408 -30.04 28.55 14.13
C ASN A 408 -31.39 28.37 13.41
N GLU A 409 -32.01 27.20 13.53
CA GLU A 409 -33.26 26.80 12.84
C GLU A 409 -33.19 26.93 11.30
N ARG A 410 -31.97 26.94 10.74
CA ARG A 410 -31.67 27.05 9.31
C ARG A 410 -30.23 26.62 9.03
N ALA A 411 -29.87 26.45 7.75
CA ALA A 411 -28.59 25.86 7.36
C ALA A 411 -27.45 26.85 7.01
N LEU A 412 -27.69 28.16 6.98
CA LEU A 412 -26.72 29.15 6.47
C LEU A 412 -25.36 29.08 7.20
N GLU A 413 -25.39 28.99 8.54
CA GLU A 413 -24.20 28.94 9.37
C GLU A 413 -23.43 27.62 9.21
N ALA A 414 -24.13 26.56 8.80
CA ALA A 414 -23.57 25.23 8.55
C ALA A 414 -22.91 25.13 7.17
N ASP A 415 -23.27 25.98 6.19
CA ASP A 415 -22.71 25.94 4.84
C ASP A 415 -21.18 26.07 4.81
N LYS A 416 -20.59 26.78 5.79
CA LYS A 416 -19.11 26.93 5.92
C LYS A 416 -18.39 25.59 6.18
N ASP A 417 -19.08 24.62 6.75
CA ASP A 417 -18.55 23.30 7.10
C ASP A 417 -18.89 22.26 6.00
N CYS A 418 -19.65 22.67 4.97
CA CYS A 418 -20.14 21.81 3.90
C CYS A 418 -19.35 22.03 2.60
N MET A 419 -19.17 20.95 1.85
CA MET A 419 -18.72 21.06 0.46
C MET A 419 -19.82 21.73 -0.39
N PRO A 420 -19.47 22.62 -1.35
CA PRO A 420 -20.44 23.20 -2.26
C PRO A 420 -21.24 22.12 -3.02
N ILE A 421 -22.55 22.35 -3.24
CA ILE A 421 -23.44 21.42 -3.95
C ILE A 421 -22.88 21.06 -5.33
N LYS A 422 -22.29 22.04 -6.04
CA LYS A 422 -21.68 21.79 -7.35
C LYS A 422 -20.49 20.85 -7.28
N GLU A 423 -19.70 20.90 -6.21
CA GLU A 423 -18.53 20.02 -6.05
C GLU A 423 -18.95 18.60 -5.69
N ILE A 424 -19.90 18.44 -4.75
CA ILE A 424 -20.40 17.10 -4.39
C ILE A 424 -21.08 16.39 -5.58
N LEU A 425 -21.83 17.11 -6.42
CA LEU A 425 -22.43 16.55 -7.63
C LEU A 425 -21.40 16.11 -8.69
N ASN A 426 -20.18 16.68 -8.65
CA ASN A 426 -19.09 16.33 -9.56
C ASN A 426 -18.00 15.48 -8.88
N LEU A 427 -18.20 15.09 -7.62
CA LEU A 427 -17.22 14.34 -6.83
C LEU A 427 -16.98 12.94 -7.43
N ILE A 428 -18.04 12.33 -7.95
CA ILE A 428 -18.00 11.02 -8.60
C ILE A 428 -18.02 11.21 -10.13
N PRO A 429 -17.01 10.71 -10.87
CA PRO A 429 -17.02 10.75 -12.33
C PRO A 429 -18.24 9.99 -12.89
N GLY A 430 -18.94 10.57 -13.88
CA GLY A 430 -20.07 9.93 -14.57
C GLY A 430 -21.46 10.49 -14.27
N GLY A 431 -21.59 11.51 -13.41
CA GLY A 431 -22.86 12.20 -13.12
C GLY A 431 -23.31 13.23 -14.17
N LYS A 432 -22.67 13.29 -15.34
CA LYS A 432 -23.00 14.21 -16.45
C LYS A 432 -23.35 13.46 -17.72
#